data_AF-A0A1X0HWM2-F1
#
_entry.id   AF-A0A1X0HWM2-F1
#
_cell.length_a   1.000
_cell.length_b   1.000
_cell.length_c   1.000
_cell.angle_alpha   90.00
_cell.angle_beta   90.00
_cell.angle_gamma   90.00
#
_symmetry.space_group_name_H-M   'P 1'
#
loop_
_entity.id
_entity.type
_entity.pdbx_description
1 polymer ?
#
loop_
_entity_poly.entity_id
_entity_poly.type
_entity_poly.pdbx_seq_one_letter_code
_entity_poly.pdbx_strand_id
1 'polypeptide(L)'
;LCPPHLVEQWQSELETRFNLQAVALTSASAPRIERELPHGMRLFDYHPVVVVSLDYIKSESHREQFLAAAPECIIVDEAHTCTSSGA
;
A
#
# COMPACT_ATOMS: atom_id res chain seq x y z
N LEU A 1 -5.49 0.53 0.01
CA LEU A 1 -5.35 -0.62 0.93
C LEU A 1 -6.30 -1.70 0.46
N CYS A 2 -5.82 -2.91 0.21
CA CYS A 2 -6.67 -4.01 -0.26
C CYS A 2 -6.17 -5.38 0.26
N PRO A 3 -7.03 -6.42 0.28
CA PRO A 3 -6.61 -7.79 0.49
C PRO A 3 -5.44 -8.21 -0.43
N PRO A 4 -4.52 -9.09 0.01
CA PRO A 4 -3.32 -9.45 -0.75
C PRO A 4 -3.60 -9.98 -2.16
N HIS A 5 -4.71 -10.72 -2.32
CA HIS A 5 -5.09 -11.32 -3.61
C HIS A 5 -5.61 -10.30 -4.64
N LEU A 6 -5.96 -9.08 -4.22
CA LEU A 6 -6.43 -8.02 -5.11
C LEU A 6 -5.32 -7.04 -5.53
N VAL A 7 -4.10 -7.18 -5.00
CA VAL A 7 -3.01 -6.23 -5.27
C VAL A 7 -2.69 -6.15 -6.76
N GLU A 8 -2.49 -7.28 -7.42
CA GLU A 8 -2.18 -7.34 -8.85
C GLU A 8 -3.37 -6.90 -9.71
N GLN A 9 -4.59 -7.22 -9.28
CA GLN A 9 -5.80 -6.75 -9.96
C GLN A 9 -5.90 -5.23 -9.92
N TRP A 10 -5.78 -4.61 -8.75
CA TRP A 10 -5.82 -3.15 -8.60
C TRP A 10 -4.72 -2.47 -9.40
N GLN A 11 -3.50 -3.02 -9.40
CA GLN A 11 -2.40 -2.48 -10.22
C GLN A 11 -2.77 -2.50 -11.71
N SER A 12 -3.28 -3.63 -12.21
CA SER A 12 -3.71 -3.77 -13.60
C SER A 12 -4.88 -2.86 -13.95
N GLU A 13 -5.88 -2.73 -13.08
CA GLU A 13 -7.04 -1.86 -13.34
C GLU A 13 -6.66 -0.37 -13.33
N LEU A 14 -5.81 0.05 -12.41
CA LEU A 14 -5.28 1.43 -12.36
C LEU A 14 -4.51 1.77 -13.63
N GLU A 15 -3.69 0.85 -14.12
CA GLU A 15 -2.96 1.03 -15.38
C GLU A 15 -3.92 1.04 -16.58
N THR A 16 -4.72 0.00 -16.76
CA THR A 16 -5.50 -0.23 -17.99
C THR A 16 -6.69 0.71 -18.15
N ARG A 17 -7.31 1.14 -17.04
CA ARG A 17 -8.54 1.97 -17.08
C ARG A 17 -8.26 3.43 -16.83
N PHE A 18 -7.19 3.76 -16.09
CA PHE A 18 -6.90 5.12 -15.65
C PHE A 18 -5.52 5.62 -16.07
N ASN A 19 -4.69 4.77 -16.70
CA ASN A 19 -3.31 5.09 -17.07
C ASN A 19 -2.46 5.53 -15.86
N LEU A 20 -2.74 4.94 -14.69
CA LEU A 20 -2.03 5.19 -13.43
C LEU A 20 -1.07 4.04 -13.15
N GLN A 21 0.22 4.34 -13.18
CA GLN A 21 1.30 3.40 -12.87
C GLN A 21 1.43 3.25 -11.35
N ALA A 22 0.84 2.20 -10.80
CA ALA A 22 0.83 1.95 -9.36
C ALA A 22 1.97 1.04 -8.92
N VAL A 23 2.58 1.33 -7.78
CA VAL A 23 3.54 0.42 -7.13
C VAL A 23 2.81 -0.54 -6.19
N ALA A 24 3.08 -1.84 -6.33
CA ALA A 24 2.54 -2.87 -5.45
C ALA A 24 3.41 -2.99 -4.17
N LEU A 25 2.90 -2.50 -3.04
CA LEU A 25 3.54 -2.59 -1.74
C LEU A 25 2.97 -3.77 -0.94
N THR A 26 3.76 -4.85 -0.86
CA THR A 26 3.47 -6.06 -0.09
C THR A 26 4.59 -6.28 0.93
N SER A 27 4.38 -7.16 1.91
CA SER A 27 5.43 -7.53 2.87
C SER A 27 6.70 -8.07 2.20
N ALA A 28 6.56 -8.69 1.02
CA ALA A 28 7.68 -9.22 0.26
C ALA A 28 8.37 -8.15 -0.62
N SER A 29 7.62 -7.19 -1.16
CA SER A 29 8.21 -6.14 -2.02
C SER A 29 8.80 -4.97 -1.23
N ALA A 30 8.34 -4.72 0.00
CA ALA A 30 8.76 -3.59 0.81
C ALA A 30 10.28 -3.44 0.96
N PRO A 31 11.07 -4.48 1.32
CA PRO A 31 12.52 -4.33 1.47
C PRO A 31 13.23 -3.92 0.18
N ARG A 32 12.67 -4.32 -0.98
CA ARG A 32 13.21 -3.93 -2.29
C ARG A 32 12.87 -2.49 -2.60
N ILE A 33 11.60 -2.10 -2.45
CA ILE A 33 11.13 -0.74 -2.72
C ILE A 33 11.88 0.26 -1.85
N GLU A 34 12.04 -0.02 -0.55
CA GLU A 34 12.76 0.86 0.37
C GLU A 34 14.23 1.08 -0.01
N ARG A 35 14.88 0.07 -0.59
CA ARG A 35 16.27 0.20 -1.08
C ARG A 35 16.38 0.97 -2.39
N GLU A 36 15.31 1.01 -3.17
CA GLU A 36 15.22 1.75 -4.43
C GLU A 36 14.85 3.23 -4.20
N LEU A 37 14.43 3.60 -2.98
CA LEU A 37 14.11 4.99 -2.64
C LEU A 37 15.37 5.88 -2.56
N PRO A 38 15.34 7.08 -3.15
CA PRO A 38 16.39 8.06 -2.94
C PRO A 38 16.52 8.46 -1.47
N HIS A 39 17.74 8.78 -1.04
CA HIS A 39 18.01 9.21 0.33
C HIS A 39 17.17 10.43 0.72
N GLY A 40 16.48 10.33 1.86
CA GLY A 40 15.67 11.41 2.41
C GLY A 40 14.27 11.55 1.81
N MET A 41 13.88 10.72 0.82
CA MET A 41 12.52 10.69 0.29
C MET A 41 11.65 9.66 1.01
N ARG A 42 10.39 9.99 1.26
CA ARG A 42 9.40 9.04 1.78
C ARG A 42 8.79 8.24 0.62
N LEU A 43 8.38 7.00 0.89
CA LEU A 43 7.82 6.10 -0.12
C LEU A 43 6.66 6.74 -0.90
N PHE A 44 5.70 7.33 -0.18
CA PHE A 44 4.51 7.95 -0.78
C PHE A 44 4.78 9.30 -1.44
N ASP A 45 5.93 9.94 -1.16
CA ASP A 45 6.35 11.15 -1.89
C ASP A 45 6.99 10.79 -3.25
N TYR A 46 7.71 9.66 -3.30
CA TYR A 46 8.35 9.18 -4.53
C TYR A 46 7.40 8.39 -5.44
N HIS A 47 6.45 7.66 -4.84
CA HIS A 47 5.43 6.90 -5.55
C HIS A 47 4.04 7.48 -5.24
N PRO A 48 3.46 8.29 -6.16
CA PRO A 48 2.19 8.97 -5.90
C PRO A 48 0.98 8.02 -5.90
N VAL A 49 1.10 6.85 -6.55
CA VAL A 49 0.05 5.83 -6.59
C VAL A 49 0.64 4.51 -6.09
N VAL A 50 0.12 4.03 -4.96
CA VAL A 50 0.61 2.81 -4.32
C VAL A 50 -0.58 1.93 -3.94
N VAL A 51 -0.55 0.68 -4.41
CA VAL A 51 -1.48 -0.36 -3.98
C VAL A 51 -0.83 -1.10 -2.82
N VAL A 52 -1.32 -0.83 -1.61
CA VAL A 52 -0.80 -1.40 -0.38
C VAL A 52 -1.63 -2.62 0.04
N SER A 53 -0.96 -3.76 0.22
CA SER A 53 -1.55 -4.98 0.79
C SER A 53 -1.85 -4.80 2.27
N LEU A 54 -3.00 -5.27 2.74
CA LEU A 54 -3.31 -5.30 4.17
C LEU A 54 -2.30 -6.13 4.99
N ASP A 55 -1.65 -7.14 4.38
CA ASP A 55 -0.61 -7.92 5.06
C ASP A 55 0.65 -7.10 5.38
N TYR A 56 0.94 -6.06 4.59
CA TYR A 56 2.07 -5.17 4.84
C TYR A 56 1.91 -4.45 6.18
N ILE A 57 0.71 -3.90 6.44
CA ILE A 57 0.40 -3.13 7.65
C ILE A 57 0.02 -4.00 8.87
N LYS A 58 0.12 -5.34 8.77
CA LYS A 58 -0.01 -6.23 9.93
C LYS A 58 1.22 -6.18 10.84
N SER A 59 2.40 -5.88 10.29
CA SER A 59 3.60 -5.64 11.08
C SER A 59 3.50 -4.29 11.80
N GLU A 60 3.84 -4.26 13.09
CA GLU A 60 3.84 -3.02 13.87
C GLU A 60 4.76 -1.96 13.26
N SER A 61 5.97 -2.35 12.85
CA SER A 61 6.94 -1.43 12.23
C SER A 61 6.41 -0.80 10.93
N HIS A 62 5.86 -1.61 10.02
CA HIS A 62 5.30 -1.14 8.77
C HIS A 62 4.05 -0.28 8.98
N ARG A 63 3.23 -0.61 9.99
CA ARG A 63 2.06 0.18 10.35
C ARG A 63 2.48 1.57 10.84
N GLU A 64 3.46 1.66 11.73
CA GLU A 64 3.99 2.95 12.21
C GLU A 64 4.55 3.79 11.06
N GLN A 65 5.35 3.18 10.19
CA GLN A 65 5.89 3.83 9.00
C GLN A 65 4.79 4.32 8.07
N PHE A 66 3.76 3.49 7.81
CA PHE A 66 2.60 3.86 7.02
C PHE A 66 1.88 5.07 7.62
N LEU A 67 1.62 5.08 8.93
CA LEU A 67 0.94 6.18 9.61
C LEU A 67 1.75 7.48 9.58
N ALA A 68 3.08 7.41 9.71
CA ALA A 68 3.96 8.57 9.68
C ALA A 68 4.09 9.20 8.28
N ALA A 69 3.89 8.40 7.22
CA ALA A 69 4.08 8.82 5.83
C ALA A 69 2.79 8.77 5.00
N ALA A 70 1.64 8.53 5.63
CA ALA A 70 0.37 8.28 4.96
C ALA A 70 0.03 9.42 3.96
N PRO A 71 -0.44 9.09 2.75
CA PRO A 71 -0.86 10.09 1.78
C PRO A 71 -2.16 10.79 2.21
N GLU A 72 -2.47 11.92 1.57
CA GLU A 72 -3.69 12.70 1.85
C GLU A 72 -4.99 11.96 1.51
N CYS A 73 -4.93 10.99 0.59
CA CYS A 73 -6.07 10.19 0.18
C CYS A 73 -5.75 8.70 0.31
N ILE A 74 -6.61 7.98 1.03
CA ILE A 74 -6.52 6.53 1.21
C ILE A 74 -7.85 5.92 0.82
N ILE A 75 -7.80 5.00 -0.15
CA ILE A 75 -8.94 4.16 -0.52
C ILE A 75 -8.74 2.80 0.16
N VAL A 76 -9.78 2.30 0.84
CA VAL A 76 -9.79 0.99 1.47
C VAL A 76 -10.80 0.11 0.75
N ASP A 77 -10.32 -0.99 0.21
CA ASP A 77 -11.15 -2.02 -0.41
C ASP A 77 -11.51 -3.10 0.61
N GLU A 78 -12.67 -3.71 0.44
CA GLU A 78 -13.24 -4.72 1.34
C GLU A 78 -13.24 -4.31 2.82
N ALA A 79 -13.55 -3.03 3.09
CA ALA A 79 -13.60 -2.46 4.43
C ALA A 79 -14.58 -3.19 5.37
N HIS A 80 -15.52 -3.97 4.82
CA HIS A 80 -16.41 -4.84 5.59
C HIS A 80 -15.63 -5.92 6.39
N THR A 81 -14.41 -6.27 5.97
CA THR A 81 -13.51 -7.15 6.70
C THR A 81 -12.80 -6.46 7.87
N CYS A 82 -12.83 -5.12 7.92
CA CYS A 82 -12.29 -4.31 9.00
C CYS A 82 -13.27 -4.23 10.19
N THR A 83 -13.83 -5.37 10.59
CA THR A 83 -14.64 -5.49 11.80
C THR A 83 -13.76 -6.01 12.93
N SER A 84 -13.83 -5.37 14.11
CA SER A 84 -13.31 -6.00 15.31
C SER A 84 -14.18 -7.22 15.59
N SER A 85 -13.60 -8.42 15.60
CA SER A 85 -14.21 -9.51 16.36
C SER A 85 -14.37 -8.96 17.78
N GLY A 86 -15.62 -8.81 18.23
CA GLY A 86 -15.95 -8.08 19.46
C GLY A 86 -15.06 -8.49 20.62
N ALA A 87 -14.58 -7.48 21.36
CA ALA A 87 -13.97 -7.68 22.66
C ALA A 87 -14.97 -8.29 23.65
#